data_AF-R1HVA9-F1
#
_entry.id   AF-R1HVA9-F1
#
_cell.length_a   1.000
_cell.length_b   1.000
_cell.length_c   1.000
_cell.angle_alpha   90.00
_cell.angle_beta   90.00
_cell.angle_gamma   90.00
#
_symmetry.space_group_name_H-M   'P 1'
#
loop_
_entity.id
_entity.type
_entity.pdbx_description
1 polymer ?
#
loop_
_entity_poly.entity_id
_entity_poly.type
_entity_poly.pdbx_seq_one_letter_code
_entity_poly.pdbx_strand_id
1 'polypeptide(L)'
;MVLLAQALYVKRTTPRLPGAAGPTEGLVPGDGEPFRLAVLGESTVDGVGAADHEEALTGCLARELARGGRAVRWQAVGRTGANARTVRAELVPLVRPADVVVIALGVNDTIELRTAAGYRRDLLRLVIDLRRRLGPAGVLLAGVPPMARFPAL
;
A
#
# COMPACT_ATOMS: atom_id res chain seq x y z
N MET A 1 18.64 -25.79 12.00
CA MET A 1 19.15 -24.77 11.04
C MET A 1 18.61 -24.96 9.62
N VAL A 2 17.45 -25.60 9.41
CA VAL A 2 16.86 -25.83 8.08
C VAL A 2 15.92 -24.68 7.67
N LEU A 3 15.16 -24.12 8.62
CA LEU A 3 14.22 -23.02 8.38
C LEU A 3 14.90 -21.72 7.88
N LEU A 4 16.07 -21.38 8.42
CA LEU A 4 16.81 -20.19 7.98
C LEU A 4 17.33 -20.36 6.55
N ALA A 5 17.80 -21.56 6.21
CA ALA A 5 18.26 -21.87 4.86
C ALA A 5 17.09 -21.88 3.85
N GLN A 6 15.92 -22.39 4.26
CA GLN A 6 14.70 -22.37 3.44
C GLN A 6 14.17 -20.95 3.23
N ALA A 7 14.11 -20.12 4.27
CA ALA A 7 13.70 -18.71 4.14
C ALA A 7 14.64 -17.91 3.22
N LEU A 8 15.96 -18.15 3.31
CA LEU A 8 16.94 -17.54 2.41
C LEU A 8 16.84 -18.06 0.97
N TYR A 9 16.52 -19.34 0.79
CA TYR A 9 16.32 -19.95 -0.52
C TYR A 9 15.08 -19.38 -1.20
N VAL A 10 13.93 -19.33 -0.51
CA VAL A 10 12.67 -18.74 -1.01
C VAL A 10 12.90 -17.26 -1.37
N LYS A 11 13.53 -16.48 -0.49
CA LYS A 11 13.88 -15.07 -0.77
C LYS A 11 14.76 -14.90 -2.02
N ARG A 12 15.59 -15.90 -2.36
CA ARG A 12 16.48 -15.88 -3.53
C ARG A 12 15.81 -16.39 -4.81
N THR A 13 14.82 -17.27 -4.71
CA THR A 13 14.20 -17.93 -5.86
C THR A 13 12.87 -17.30 -6.27
N THR A 14 12.19 -16.56 -5.40
CA THR A 14 10.97 -15.83 -5.77
C THR A 14 11.32 -14.74 -6.80
N PRO A 15 10.81 -14.83 -8.04
CA PRO A 15 11.06 -13.84 -9.07
C PRO A 15 10.63 -12.44 -8.59
N ARG A 16 11.52 -11.46 -8.70
CA ARG A 16 11.18 -10.06 -8.45
C ARG A 16 10.43 -9.53 -9.65
N LEU A 17 9.10 -9.58 -9.58
CA LEU A 17 8.25 -8.93 -10.56
C LEU A 17 8.45 -7.41 -10.47
N PRO A 18 8.55 -6.71 -11.61
CA PRO A 18 8.61 -5.25 -11.61
C PRO A 18 7.30 -4.69 -11.02
N GLY A 19 7.38 -3.46 -10.50
CA GLY A 19 6.18 -2.68 -10.20
C GLY A 19 5.35 -2.44 -11.47
N ALA A 20 4.10 -2.06 -11.29
CA ALA A 20 3.20 -1.72 -12.39
C ALA A 20 3.80 -0.61 -13.26
N ALA A 21 3.59 -0.71 -14.57
CA ALA A 21 3.92 0.38 -15.48
C ALA A 21 2.86 1.51 -15.40
N GLY A 22 3.03 2.52 -16.26
CA GLY A 22 2.04 3.58 -16.41
C GLY A 22 2.04 4.60 -15.27
N PRO A 23 1.06 5.53 -15.27
CA PRO A 23 1.01 6.62 -14.31
C PRO A 23 0.63 6.11 -12.92
N THR A 24 1.28 6.63 -11.88
CA THR A 24 0.92 6.37 -10.47
C THR A 24 -0.28 7.19 -10.01
N GLU A 25 -0.98 7.85 -10.94
CA GLU A 25 -2.13 8.69 -10.68
C GLU A 25 -3.12 8.60 -11.82
N GLY A 26 -4.38 8.90 -11.53
CA GLY A 26 -5.41 8.93 -12.55
C GLY A 26 -6.74 9.45 -12.04
N LEU A 27 -7.73 9.39 -12.91
CA LEU A 27 -9.10 9.83 -12.66
C LEU A 27 -10.06 8.77 -13.21
N VAL A 28 -10.89 8.22 -12.34
CA VAL A 28 -12.09 7.50 -12.76
C VAL A 28 -13.20 8.53 -12.96
N PRO A 29 -13.77 8.63 -14.18
CA PRO A 29 -14.79 9.64 -14.48
C PRO A 29 -16.08 9.40 -13.70
N GLY A 30 -16.82 10.47 -13.47
CA GLY A 30 -18.11 10.51 -12.78
C GLY A 30 -18.54 11.96 -12.57
N ASP A 31 -19.59 12.15 -11.78
CA ASP A 31 -20.19 13.46 -11.57
C ASP A 31 -19.51 14.23 -10.42
N GLY A 32 -19.54 15.57 -10.53
CA GLY A 32 -19.12 16.49 -9.48
C GLY A 32 -17.61 16.62 -9.25
N GLU A 33 -17.24 17.26 -8.14
CA GLU A 33 -15.83 17.41 -7.75
C GLU A 33 -15.22 16.04 -7.38
N PRO A 34 -14.09 15.63 -8.00
CA PRO A 34 -13.53 14.31 -7.75
C PRO A 34 -13.17 14.09 -6.29
N PHE A 35 -13.64 12.97 -5.73
CA PHE A 35 -13.17 12.48 -4.44
C PHE A 35 -11.71 12.03 -4.58
N ARG A 36 -10.83 12.52 -3.69
CA ARG A 36 -9.39 12.27 -3.75
C ARG A 36 -8.99 11.07 -2.89
N LEU A 37 -8.62 9.98 -3.54
CA LEU A 37 -8.10 8.76 -2.94
C LEU A 37 -6.56 8.74 -2.99
N ALA A 38 -5.91 8.45 -1.87
CA ALA A 38 -4.51 8.03 -1.85
C ALA A 38 -4.40 6.60 -1.31
N VAL A 39 -3.58 5.77 -1.95
CA VAL A 39 -3.24 4.44 -1.42
C VAL A 39 -1.74 4.39 -1.18
N LEU A 40 -1.33 4.08 0.05
CA LEU A 40 0.05 3.95 0.49
C LEU A 40 0.36 2.51 0.83
N GLY A 41 1.53 2.00 0.45
CA GLY A 41 1.85 0.64 0.82
C GLY A 41 3.12 0.08 0.22
N GLU A 42 3.15 -1.26 0.17
CA GLU A 42 4.27 -2.04 -0.31
C GLU A 42 4.08 -2.44 -1.79
N SER A 43 4.40 -3.68 -2.15
CA SER A 43 4.34 -4.19 -3.53
C SER A 43 2.94 -4.18 -4.15
N THR A 44 1.88 -4.34 -3.35
CA THR A 44 0.49 -4.31 -3.86
C THR A 44 0.07 -2.92 -4.33
N VAL A 45 0.64 -1.87 -3.74
CA VAL A 45 0.39 -0.47 -4.11
C VAL A 45 1.34 -0.03 -5.22
N ASP A 46 2.57 -0.55 -5.21
CA ASP A 46 3.54 -0.44 -6.32
C ASP A 46 3.08 -1.22 -7.57
N GLY A 47 1.97 -1.96 -7.46
CA GLY A 47 1.30 -2.66 -8.56
C GLY A 47 2.05 -3.89 -9.08
N VAL A 48 2.87 -4.53 -8.23
CA VAL A 48 3.57 -5.76 -8.60
C VAL A 48 2.58 -6.83 -9.07
N GLY A 49 2.75 -7.27 -10.32
CA GLY A 49 1.88 -8.28 -10.95
C GLY A 49 0.70 -7.71 -11.74
N ALA A 50 0.49 -6.39 -11.75
CA ALA A 50 -0.44 -5.71 -12.65
C ALA A 50 0.30 -5.12 -13.87
N ALA A 51 -0.40 -4.93 -14.99
CA ALA A 51 0.19 -4.27 -16.16
C ALA A 51 0.47 -2.79 -15.87
N ASP A 52 -0.49 -2.10 -15.25
CA ASP A 52 -0.40 -0.71 -14.82
C ASP A 52 -1.11 -0.44 -13.49
N HIS A 53 -1.03 0.79 -13.00
CA HIS A 53 -1.64 1.19 -11.72
C HIS A 53 -3.17 1.31 -11.78
N GLU A 54 -3.79 1.38 -12.96
CA GLU A 54 -5.25 1.32 -13.14
C GLU A 54 -5.79 -0.09 -12.89
N GLU A 55 -4.99 -1.10 -13.26
CA GLU A 55 -5.25 -2.52 -12.99
C GLU A 55 -4.72 -2.98 -11.62
N ALA A 56 -3.83 -2.22 -10.98
CA ALA A 56 -3.36 -2.49 -9.62
C ALA A 56 -4.42 -2.22 -8.54
N LEU A 57 -4.06 -2.51 -7.27
CA LEU A 57 -4.93 -2.30 -6.10
C LEU A 57 -5.54 -0.89 -6.07
N THR A 58 -4.73 0.14 -6.34
CA THR A 58 -5.14 1.54 -6.28
C THR A 58 -6.21 1.86 -7.33
N GLY A 59 -5.98 1.53 -8.60
CA GLY A 59 -6.93 1.78 -9.67
C GLY A 59 -8.21 0.94 -9.53
N CYS A 60 -8.09 -0.31 -9.09
CA CYS A 60 -9.24 -1.15 -8.75
C CYS A 60 -10.11 -0.51 -7.65
N LEU A 61 -9.49 -0.06 -6.55
CA LEU A 61 -10.20 0.60 -5.46
C LEU A 61 -10.87 1.90 -5.90
N ALA A 62 -10.20 2.68 -6.75
CA ALA A 62 -10.76 3.92 -7.29
C ALA A 62 -12.01 3.63 -8.14
N ARG A 63 -11.98 2.59 -8.98
CA ARG A 63 -13.13 2.15 -9.79
C ARG A 63 -14.29 1.68 -8.91
N GLU A 64 -14.02 0.93 -7.86
CA GLU A 64 -15.04 0.50 -6.90
C GLU A 64 -15.71 1.67 -6.19
N LEU A 65 -14.93 2.67 -5.74
CA LEU A 65 -15.47 3.89 -5.13
C LEU A 65 -16.30 4.73 -6.11
N ALA A 66 -15.88 4.79 -7.38
CA ALA A 66 -16.59 5.53 -8.43
C ALA A 66 -17.93 4.90 -8.82
N ARG A 67 -18.23 3.65 -8.42
CA ARG A 67 -19.55 3.02 -8.66
C ARG A 67 -20.71 3.79 -8.02
N GLY A 68 -20.43 4.64 -7.03
CA GLY A 68 -21.38 5.58 -6.47
C GLY A 68 -21.74 6.76 -7.39
N GLY A 69 -21.20 6.83 -8.61
CA GLY A 69 -21.47 7.87 -9.61
C GLY A 69 -20.60 9.12 -9.50
N ARG A 70 -19.86 9.29 -8.40
CA ARG A 70 -18.94 10.43 -8.20
C ARG A 70 -17.58 10.15 -8.85
N ALA A 71 -16.99 11.16 -9.48
CA ALA A 71 -15.62 11.07 -9.99
C ALA A 71 -14.60 10.76 -8.87
N VAL A 72 -13.57 9.96 -9.15
CA VAL A 72 -12.52 9.61 -8.17
C VAL A 72 -11.14 9.88 -8.75
N ARG A 73 -10.44 10.86 -8.18
CA ARG A 73 -9.01 11.09 -8.49
C ARG A 73 -8.18 10.25 -7.53
N TRP A 74 -7.29 9.43 -8.06
CA TRP A 74 -6.50 8.50 -7.27
C TRP A 74 -4.99 8.72 -7.45
N GLN A 75 -4.23 8.35 -6.43
CA GLN A 75 -2.77 8.27 -6.46
C GLN A 75 -2.28 7.02 -5.73
N ALA A 76 -1.34 6.32 -6.35
CA ALA A 76 -0.61 5.19 -5.80
C ALA A 76 0.74 5.68 -5.27
N VAL A 77 0.99 5.44 -3.99
CA VAL A 77 2.27 5.77 -3.34
C VAL A 77 2.80 4.48 -2.72
N GLY A 78 3.32 3.62 -3.59
CA GLY A 78 3.82 2.30 -3.24
C GLY A 78 5.35 2.20 -3.35
N ARG A 79 5.93 1.28 -2.60
CA ARG A 79 7.32 0.85 -2.80
C ARG A 79 7.45 -0.63 -2.50
N THR A 80 7.83 -1.43 -3.50
CA THR A 80 8.11 -2.85 -3.28
C THR A 80 9.15 -3.07 -2.18
N GLY A 81 8.81 -3.96 -1.23
CA GLY A 81 9.68 -4.29 -0.10
C GLY A 81 9.62 -3.31 1.09
N ALA A 82 8.77 -2.27 1.04
CA ALA A 82 8.68 -1.31 2.13
C ALA A 82 7.94 -1.90 3.35
N ASN A 83 8.55 -1.73 4.54
CA ASN A 83 7.88 -1.94 5.83
C ASN A 83 7.26 -0.63 6.34
N ALA A 84 6.52 -0.68 7.46
CA ALA A 84 5.87 0.48 8.05
C ALA A 84 6.82 1.67 8.34
N ARG A 85 8.09 1.40 8.68
CA ARG A 85 9.07 2.47 8.92
C ARG A 85 9.52 3.13 7.62
N THR A 86 9.77 2.33 6.58
CA THR A 86 10.13 2.81 5.24
C THR A 86 8.98 3.63 4.65
N VAL A 87 7.74 3.13 4.69
CA VAL A 87 6.57 3.87 4.22
C VAL A 87 6.44 5.21 4.94
N ARG A 88 6.59 5.22 6.28
CA ARG A 88 6.54 6.47 7.04
C ARG A 88 7.63 7.46 6.63
N ALA A 89 8.87 7.00 6.48
CA ALA A 89 10.02 7.88 6.23
C ALA A 89 10.05 8.40 4.79
N GLU A 90 9.72 7.55 3.82
CA GLU A 90 9.96 7.82 2.40
C GLU A 90 8.68 8.15 1.63
N LEU A 91 7.55 7.54 1.98
CA LEU A 91 6.32 7.66 1.18
C LEU A 91 5.34 8.70 1.73
N VAL A 92 5.24 8.85 3.06
CA VAL A 92 4.39 9.89 3.68
C VAL A 92 4.71 11.30 3.15
N PRO A 93 5.98 11.70 2.93
CA PRO A 93 6.30 13.01 2.35
C PRO A 93 5.81 13.21 0.90
N LEU A 94 5.56 12.13 0.16
CA LEU A 94 5.19 12.16 -1.26
C LEU A 94 3.66 12.24 -1.48
N VAL A 95 2.86 11.90 -0.47
CA VAL A 95 1.40 11.84 -0.60
C VAL A 95 0.83 13.22 -0.92
N ARG A 96 0.07 13.41 -1.99
CA ARG A 96 -0.61 14.70 -2.20
C ARG A 96 -1.88 14.81 -1.37
N PRO A 97 -2.47 16.00 -1.19
CA PRO A 97 -3.74 16.16 -0.51
C PRO A 97 -4.80 15.16 -1.00
N ALA A 98 -5.45 14.49 -0.04
CA ALA A 98 -6.44 13.45 -0.30
C ALA A 98 -7.57 13.56 0.74
N ASP A 99 -8.77 13.13 0.37
CA ASP A 99 -9.91 13.07 1.28
C ASP A 99 -9.84 11.79 2.13
N VAL A 100 -9.29 10.71 1.55
CA VAL A 100 -8.99 9.47 2.26
C VAL A 100 -7.63 8.90 1.85
N VAL A 101 -6.93 8.35 2.83
CA VAL A 101 -5.69 7.58 2.66
C VAL A 101 -5.93 6.15 3.11
N VAL A 102 -5.67 5.19 2.21
CA VAL A 102 -5.70 3.76 2.51
C VAL A 102 -4.27 3.25 2.65
N ILE A 103 -3.95 2.62 3.76
CA ILE A 103 -2.63 2.05 4.03
C ILE A 103 -2.73 0.53 3.85
N ALA A 104 -2.00 0.00 2.88
CA ALA A 104 -1.91 -1.43 2.56
C ALA A 104 -0.45 -1.92 2.71
N LEU A 105 -0.08 -2.31 3.93
CA LEU A 105 1.25 -2.82 4.26
C LEU A 105 1.22 -3.77 5.46
N GLY A 106 2.25 -4.59 5.59
CA GLY A 106 2.52 -5.38 6.80
C GLY A 106 3.09 -6.77 6.52
N VAL A 107 3.14 -7.17 5.25
CA VAL A 107 3.80 -8.42 4.85
C VAL A 107 5.30 -8.32 5.11
N ASN A 108 5.95 -7.23 4.69
CA ASN A 108 7.38 -7.04 4.94
C ASN A 108 7.72 -6.91 6.44
N ASP A 109 6.90 -6.23 7.24
CA ASP A 109 7.08 -6.19 8.70
C ASP A 109 7.02 -7.59 9.34
N THR A 110 6.15 -8.47 8.82
CA THR A 110 6.04 -9.85 9.27
C THR A 110 7.25 -10.68 8.87
N ILE A 111 7.71 -10.55 7.63
CA ILE A 111 8.92 -11.22 7.11
C ILE A 111 10.16 -10.77 7.90
N GLU A 112 10.23 -9.50 8.30
CA GLU A 112 11.29 -8.96 9.15
C GLU A 112 11.17 -9.35 10.64
N LEU A 113 10.22 -10.22 11.00
CA LEU A 113 9.96 -10.68 12.38
C LEU A 113 9.69 -9.52 13.35
N ARG A 114 9.03 -8.46 12.89
CA ARG A 114 8.63 -7.35 13.75
C ARG A 114 7.57 -7.84 14.73
N THR A 115 7.78 -7.59 16.03
CA THR A 115 6.77 -7.93 17.04
C THR A 115 5.46 -7.17 16.78
N ALA A 116 4.32 -7.77 17.10
CA ALA A 116 3.01 -7.11 16.94
C ALA A 116 2.95 -5.74 17.64
N ALA A 117 3.54 -5.61 18.83
CA ALA A 117 3.64 -4.34 19.55
C ALA A 117 4.57 -3.33 18.83
N GLY A 118 5.66 -3.81 18.22
CA GLY A 118 6.54 -2.99 17.38
C GLY A 118 5.83 -2.48 16.13
N TYR A 119 5.14 -3.38 15.41
CA TYR A 119 4.38 -3.05 14.20
C TYR A 119 3.25 -2.06 14.51
N ARG A 120 2.46 -2.29 15.57
CA ARG A 120 1.41 -1.37 16.02
C ARG A 120 1.96 0.03 16.30
N ARG A 121 3.11 0.12 16.96
CA ARG A 121 3.76 1.42 17.25
C ARG A 121 4.24 2.11 15.98
N ASP A 122 4.79 1.35 15.04
CA ASP A 122 5.26 1.89 13.76
C ASP A 122 4.07 2.39 12.89
N LEU A 123 2.96 1.64 12.86
CA LEU A 123 1.70 2.07 12.25
C LEU A 123 1.11 3.33 12.91
N LEU A 124 1.07 3.39 14.24
CA LEU A 124 0.56 4.57 14.95
C LEU A 124 1.36 5.83 14.59
N ARG A 125 2.69 5.73 14.53
CA ARG A 125 3.55 6.84 14.10
C ARG A 125 3.26 7.26 12.67
N LEU A 126 3.10 6.29 11.76
CA LEU A 126 2.74 6.54 10.38
C LEU A 126 1.41 7.30 10.26
N VAL A 127 0.36 6.86 10.97
CA VAL A 127 -0.95 7.52 10.98
C VAL A 127 -0.87 8.94 11.56
N ILE A 128 -0.10 9.14 12.64
CA ILE A 128 0.11 10.46 13.23
C ILE A 128 0.78 11.41 12.22
N ASP A 129 1.82 10.97 11.54
CA ASP A 129 2.55 11.80 10.57
C ASP A 129 1.68 12.12 9.34
N LEU A 130 0.87 11.17 8.86
CA LEU A 130 -0.12 11.43 7.80
C LEU A 130 -1.13 12.48 8.23
N ARG A 131 -1.73 12.36 9.41
CA ARG A 131 -2.73 13.32 9.91
C ARG A 131 -2.15 14.71 10.10
N ARG A 132 -0.91 14.80 10.60
CA ARG A 132 -0.20 16.09 10.73
C ARG A 132 0.00 16.76 9.38
N ARG A 133 0.25 15.99 8.33
CA ARG A 133 0.58 16.51 6.99
C ARG A 133 -0.66 16.78 6.13
N LEU A 134 -1.68 15.93 6.22
CA LEU A 134 -2.87 15.97 5.35
C LEU A 134 -4.11 16.57 6.02
N GLY A 135 -4.03 16.90 7.31
CA GLY A 135 -5.13 17.50 8.05
C GLY A 135 -6.33 16.54 8.22
N PRO A 136 -7.55 16.92 7.80
CA PRO A 136 -8.77 16.17 8.09
C PRO A 136 -8.96 14.89 7.25
N ALA A 137 -7.97 14.49 6.45
CA ALA A 137 -8.04 13.29 5.62
C ALA A 137 -8.37 12.04 6.47
N GLY A 138 -9.35 11.26 6.02
CA GLY A 138 -9.66 9.95 6.60
C GLY A 138 -8.48 9.00 6.41
N VAL A 139 -8.19 8.15 7.40
CA VAL A 139 -7.12 7.15 7.29
C VAL A 139 -7.70 5.76 7.55
N LEU A 140 -7.57 4.87 6.57
CA LEU A 140 -8.03 3.49 6.60
C LEU A 140 -6.84 2.53 6.54
N LEU A 141 -6.87 1.49 7.37
CA LEU A 141 -5.85 0.43 7.38
C LEU A 141 -6.45 -0.81 6.69
N ALA A 142 -5.85 -1.25 5.59
CA ALA A 142 -6.16 -2.56 5.02
C ALA A 142 -5.55 -3.65 5.94
N GLY A 143 -6.32 -4.69 6.21
CA GLY A 143 -5.83 -5.81 7.01
C GLY A 143 -4.66 -6.52 6.32
N VAL A 144 -3.69 -6.98 7.11
CA VAL A 144 -2.64 -7.88 6.59
C VAL A 144 -3.31 -9.22 6.24
N PRO A 145 -3.09 -9.79 5.04
CA PRO A 145 -3.62 -11.11 4.70
C PRO A 145 -3.24 -12.14 5.76
N PRO A 146 -4.06 -13.16 6.03
CA PRO A 146 -3.74 -14.19 7.02
C PRO A 146 -2.52 -15.00 6.56
N MET A 147 -1.33 -14.58 6.99
CA MET A 147 -0.03 -15.13 6.58
C MET A 147 0.09 -16.64 6.84
N ALA A 148 -0.63 -17.16 7.85
CA ALA A 148 -0.71 -18.59 8.16
C ALA A 148 -1.28 -19.45 7.00
N ARG A 149 -1.90 -18.84 5.98
CA ARG A 149 -2.47 -19.53 4.81
C ARG A 149 -1.63 -19.41 3.55
N PHE A 150 -0.43 -18.84 3.62
CA PHE A 150 0.49 -18.71 2.49
C PHE A 150 1.70 -19.65 2.67
N PRO A 151 1.61 -20.92 2.23
CA PRO A 151 2.65 -21.93 2.47
C PRO A 151 3.96 -21.72 1.68
N ALA A 152 4.03 -20.70 0.83
CA ALA A 152 5.14 -20.41 -0.07
C ALA A 152 5.96 -19.15 0.28
N LEU A 153 5.71 -18.52 1.43
CA LEU A 153 6.47 -17.39 1.96
C LEU A 153 7.55 -17.83 2.95
#